data_AF-A0A6P7TVZ1-F1
#
_entry.id   AF-A0A6P7TVZ1-F1
#
_cell.length_a   1.000
_cell.length_b   1.000
_cell.length_c   1.000
_cell.angle_alpha   90.00
_cell.angle_beta   90.00
_cell.angle_gamma   90.00
#
_symmetry.space_group_name_H-M   'P 1'
#
loop_
_entity.id
_entity.type
_entity.pdbx_description
1 polymer ?
#
loop_
_entity_poly.entity_id
_entity_poly.type
_entity_poly.pdbx_seq_one_letter_code
_entity_poly.pdbx_strand_id
1 'polypeptide(L)'
;MRVHIHDDTLATEFSKTLLYIGNGKLTQGPEDSRCHLPCGIMTASLEELKSKVFPNLATNYKSHKWLCERTIRAAMDDAVDKMNLSLLSQLPGAECSYRSVDSVPDQEQAMYYPVEFLNSLQPLEFPPHILIINAGAPIMLVRKLDGPRLCNGRRLVVKTFISHVLEAAMIASNMMWENVFIPSIDLCNIYQQDQALNVLGLNFLQPCFSHGHAKKNTQTTFNTSLLPSHNP
;
A
#
# COMPACT_ATOMS: atom_id res chain seq x y z
N MET A 1 8.05 0.54 20.46
CA MET A 1 6.70 0.34 21.03
C MET A 1 6.62 -1.12 21.45
N ARG A 2 6.44 -1.42 22.74
CA ARG A 2 6.24 -2.78 23.24
C ARG A 2 4.75 -2.92 23.52
N VAL A 3 4.05 -3.79 22.79
CA VAL A 3 2.65 -4.11 23.05
C VAL A 3 2.65 -5.39 23.88
N HIS A 4 2.27 -5.29 25.15
CA HIS A 4 2.02 -6.45 25.99
C HIS A 4 0.54 -6.80 25.87
N ILE A 5 0.26 -7.92 25.20
CA ILE A 5 -1.08 -8.52 25.19
C ILE A 5 -1.12 -9.43 26.43
N HIS A 6 -1.82 -9.00 27.46
CA HIS A 6 -1.97 -9.80 28.69
C HIS A 6 -2.70 -11.11 28.36
N ASP A 7 -2.25 -12.21 28.98
CA ASP A 7 -2.80 -13.56 28.90
C ASP A 7 -2.66 -14.33 27.57
N ASP A 8 -1.87 -13.83 26.61
CA ASP A 8 -1.50 -14.58 25.40
C ASP A 8 -0.03 -15.05 25.48
N THR A 9 0.15 -16.35 25.75
CA THR A 9 1.46 -16.99 25.86
C THR A 9 2.22 -16.97 24.53
N LEU A 10 1.52 -17.13 23.40
CA LEU A 10 2.11 -17.08 22.06
C LEU A 10 2.57 -15.67 21.69
N ALA A 11 1.77 -14.65 22.02
CA ALA A 11 2.17 -13.26 21.80
C ALA A 11 3.41 -12.88 22.63
N THR A 12 3.53 -13.43 23.84
CA THR A 12 4.69 -13.23 24.71
C THR A 12 5.95 -13.90 24.14
N GLU A 13 5.85 -15.13 23.66
CA GLU A 13 6.96 -15.83 22.99
C GLU A 13 7.38 -15.13 21.70
N PHE A 14 6.42 -14.72 20.87
CA PHE A 14 6.68 -13.98 19.65
C PHE A 14 7.39 -12.64 19.93
N SER A 15 6.97 -11.93 20.98
CA SER A 15 7.63 -10.67 21.39
C SER A 15 9.07 -10.89 21.85
N LYS A 16 9.36 -11.98 22.57
CA LYS A 16 10.74 -12.36 22.95
C LYS A 16 11.58 -12.69 21.72
N THR A 17 11.02 -13.41 20.76
CA THR A 17 11.64 -13.70 19.47
C THR A 17 11.97 -12.42 18.71
N LEU A 18 11.03 -11.48 18.58
CA LEU A 18 11.30 -10.18 17.94
C LEU A 18 12.42 -9.41 18.63
N LEU A 19 12.48 -9.43 19.96
CA LEU A 19 13.55 -8.77 20.72
C LEU A 19 14.91 -9.46 20.49
N TYR A 20 14.92 -10.79 20.40
CA TYR A 20 16.12 -11.56 20.09
C TYR A 20 16.67 -11.21 18.70
N ILE A 21 15.77 -11.09 17.71
CA ILE A 21 16.09 -10.65 16.35
C ILE A 21 16.62 -9.21 16.34
N GLY A 22 15.92 -8.28 16.98
CA GLY A 22 16.30 -6.86 17.01
C GLY A 22 17.63 -6.58 17.72
N ASN A 23 18.06 -7.49 18.61
CA ASN A 23 19.36 -7.43 19.27
C ASN A 23 20.49 -8.08 18.44
N GLY A 24 20.23 -8.49 17.19
CA GLY A 24 21.23 -9.09 16.31
C GLY A 24 21.70 -10.48 16.76
N LYS A 25 20.90 -11.19 17.57
CA LYS A 25 21.30 -12.49 18.14
C LYS A 25 20.94 -13.69 17.24
N LEU A 26 20.34 -13.45 16.06
CA LEU A 26 20.09 -14.52 15.10
C LEU A 26 21.40 -15.10 14.60
N THR A 27 21.58 -16.40 14.76
CA THR A 27 22.69 -17.14 14.18
C THR A 27 22.45 -17.32 12.68
N GLN A 28 23.48 -17.05 11.87
CA GLN A 28 23.46 -17.37 10.46
C GLN A 28 23.59 -18.88 10.26
N GLY A 29 22.84 -19.43 9.30
CA GLY A 29 22.99 -20.81 8.87
C GLY A 29 24.42 -21.05 8.35
N PRO A 30 25.03 -22.20 8.66
CA PRO A 30 26.41 -22.50 8.27
C PRO A 30 26.62 -22.61 6.75
N GLU A 31 25.54 -22.83 5.99
CA GLU A 31 25.59 -23.17 4.55
C GLU A 31 25.17 -22.01 3.62
N ASP A 32 24.31 -21.09 4.06
CA ASP A 32 23.68 -20.09 3.19
C ASP A 32 23.86 -18.63 3.63
N SER A 33 24.57 -18.40 4.74
CA SER A 33 24.71 -17.08 5.39
C SER A 33 23.37 -16.40 5.71
N ARG A 34 22.26 -17.15 5.75
CA ARG A 34 20.92 -16.60 6.03
C ARG A 34 20.60 -16.74 7.51
N CYS A 35 19.92 -15.74 8.06
CA CYS A 35 19.40 -15.82 9.40
C CYS A 35 18.10 -16.65 9.41
N HIS A 36 18.09 -17.79 10.12
CA HIS A 36 16.88 -18.59 10.27
C HIS A 36 15.95 -17.93 11.29
N LEU A 37 14.79 -17.47 10.84
CA LEU A 37 13.78 -16.93 11.75
C LEU A 37 13.16 -18.08 12.56
N PRO A 38 12.91 -17.91 13.88
CA PRO A 38 12.32 -18.96 14.72
C PRO A 38 10.83 -19.21 14.42
N CYS A 39 10.25 -18.39 13.54
CA CYS A 39 8.83 -18.41 13.20
C CYS A 39 8.62 -18.10 11.72
N GLY A 40 7.56 -18.67 11.17
CA GLY A 40 7.18 -18.48 9.77
C GLY A 40 7.82 -19.47 8.82
N ILE A 41 7.43 -19.37 7.56
CA ILE A 41 7.95 -20.21 6.47
C ILE A 41 8.84 -19.32 5.63
N MET A 42 10.13 -19.67 5.56
CA MET A 42 11.05 -19.00 4.66
C MET A 42 10.72 -19.40 3.22
N THR A 43 10.74 -18.43 2.31
CA THR A 43 10.57 -18.66 0.87
C THR A 43 11.89 -18.43 0.17
N ALA A 44 12.21 -19.27 -0.81
CA ALA A 44 13.46 -19.18 -1.57
C ALA A 44 13.42 -18.05 -2.61
N SER A 45 12.23 -17.61 -3.02
CA SER A 45 12.04 -16.57 -4.04
C SER A 45 10.84 -15.68 -3.78
N LEU A 46 10.80 -14.54 -4.46
CA LEU A 46 9.67 -13.62 -4.45
C LEU A 46 8.38 -14.23 -5.05
N GLU A 47 8.51 -15.07 -6.08
CA GLU A 47 7.36 -15.74 -6.70
C GLU A 47 6.73 -16.79 -5.77
N GLU A 48 7.56 -17.50 -5.02
CA GLU A 48 7.08 -18.41 -3.98
C GLU A 48 6.34 -17.64 -2.87
N LEU A 49 6.85 -16.47 -2.48
CA LEU A 49 6.16 -15.61 -1.51
C LEU A 49 4.80 -15.16 -2.03
N LYS A 50 4.74 -14.65 -3.27
CA LYS A 50 3.48 -14.21 -3.90
C LYS A 50 2.45 -15.33 -3.95
N SER A 51 2.85 -16.51 -4.41
CA SER A 51 1.94 -17.67 -4.53
C SER A 51 1.48 -18.20 -3.17
N LYS A 52 2.31 -18.14 -2.13
CA LYS A 52 1.92 -18.52 -0.76
C LYS A 52 0.98 -17.51 -0.11
N VAL A 53 1.21 -16.21 -0.27
CA VAL A 53 0.36 -15.17 0.34
C VAL A 53 -0.92 -14.98 -0.45
N PHE A 54 -0.85 -14.98 -1.79
CA PHE A 54 -1.97 -14.77 -2.70
C PHE A 54 -2.18 -15.97 -3.65
N PRO A 55 -2.53 -17.16 -3.11
CA PRO A 55 -2.76 -18.34 -3.95
C PRO A 55 -3.95 -18.14 -4.88
N ASN A 56 -3.79 -18.52 -6.15
CA ASN A 56 -4.83 -18.40 -7.19
C ASN A 56 -5.44 -16.98 -7.26
N LEU A 57 -4.59 -15.95 -7.23
CA LEU A 57 -5.01 -14.54 -7.19
C LEU A 57 -6.04 -14.20 -8.27
N ALA A 58 -5.82 -14.64 -9.51
CA ALA A 58 -6.72 -14.39 -10.64
C ALA A 58 -8.15 -14.95 -10.43
N THR A 59 -8.32 -15.92 -9.53
CA THR A 59 -9.64 -16.48 -9.18
C THR A 59 -10.19 -15.85 -7.91
N ASN A 60 -9.33 -15.63 -6.90
CA ASN A 60 -9.75 -15.24 -5.56
C ASN A 60 -9.93 -13.73 -5.37
N TYR A 61 -9.42 -12.89 -6.27
CA TYR A 61 -9.46 -11.42 -6.14
C TYR A 61 -10.87 -10.82 -5.97
N LYS A 62 -11.94 -11.54 -6.34
CA LYS A 62 -13.33 -11.11 -6.12
C LYS A 62 -13.79 -11.23 -4.66
N SER A 63 -13.08 -11.99 -3.84
CA SER A 63 -13.43 -12.22 -2.44
C SER A 63 -12.82 -11.16 -1.53
N HIS A 64 -13.67 -10.24 -1.06
CA HIS A 64 -13.26 -9.18 -0.12
C HIS A 64 -12.68 -9.75 1.18
N LYS A 65 -13.27 -10.83 1.72
CA LYS A 65 -12.76 -11.53 2.90
C LYS A 65 -11.36 -12.11 2.65
N TRP A 66 -11.17 -12.73 1.49
CA TRP A 66 -9.87 -13.30 1.15
C TRP A 66 -8.79 -12.23 1.04
N LEU A 67 -9.09 -11.08 0.42
CA LEU A 67 -8.19 -9.93 0.32
C LEU A 67 -7.92 -9.26 1.68
N CYS A 68 -8.90 -9.21 2.59
CA CYS A 68 -8.75 -8.54 3.88
C CYS A 68 -7.75 -9.22 4.82
N GLU A 69 -7.63 -10.54 4.71
CA GLU A 69 -6.80 -11.39 5.58
C GLU A 69 -5.33 -11.48 5.14
N ARG A 70 -4.93 -10.75 4.09
CA ARG A 70 -3.62 -10.91 3.43
C ARG A 70 -2.96 -9.57 3.14
N THR A 71 -1.66 -9.48 3.39
CA THR A 71 -0.78 -8.39 2.95
C THR A 71 0.66 -8.88 2.95
N ILE A 72 1.46 -8.41 2.00
CA ILE A 72 2.92 -8.57 2.03
C ILE A 72 3.54 -7.34 2.72
N ARG A 73 4.63 -7.52 3.46
CA ARG A 73 5.38 -6.40 4.03
C ARG A 73 6.81 -6.39 3.48
N ALA A 74 7.23 -5.23 3.01
CA ALA A 74 8.58 -5.00 2.51
C ALA A 74 9.34 -4.03 3.41
N ALA A 75 10.67 -4.15 3.41
CA ALA A 75 11.54 -3.22 4.12
C ALA A 75 11.80 -1.93 3.33
N MET A 76 11.78 -2.00 1.99
CA MET A 76 12.09 -0.90 1.09
C MET A 76 10.89 -0.56 0.21
N ASP A 77 10.70 0.73 -0.07
CA ASP A 77 9.56 1.23 -0.85
C ASP A 77 9.63 0.80 -2.33
N ASP A 78 10.83 0.70 -2.91
CA ASP A 78 11.00 0.22 -4.28
C ASP A 78 10.56 -1.25 -4.45
N ALA A 79 10.75 -2.06 -3.40
CA ALA A 79 10.28 -3.44 -3.35
C ALA A 79 8.74 -3.51 -3.24
N VAL A 80 8.12 -2.56 -2.53
CA VAL A 80 6.66 -2.42 -2.45
C VAL A 80 6.08 -2.15 -3.84
N ASP A 81 6.64 -1.17 -4.56
CA ASP A 81 6.16 -0.80 -5.89
C ASP A 81 6.29 -1.96 -6.88
N LYS A 82 7.46 -2.61 -6.94
CA LYS A 82 7.70 -3.78 -7.80
C LYS A 82 6.73 -4.93 -7.50
N MET A 83 6.46 -5.20 -6.22
CA MET A 83 5.51 -6.24 -5.82
C MET A 83 4.07 -5.91 -6.21
N ASN A 84 3.65 -4.68 -5.93
CA ASN A 84 2.31 -4.20 -6.24
C ASN A 84 2.04 -4.25 -7.74
N LEU A 85 2.96 -3.74 -8.57
CA LEU A 85 2.86 -3.81 -10.03
C LEU A 85 2.78 -5.26 -10.52
N SER A 86 3.61 -6.15 -9.98
CA SER A 86 3.63 -7.55 -10.38
C SER A 86 2.39 -8.34 -9.97
N LEU A 87 1.70 -7.95 -8.89
CA LEU A 87 0.44 -8.59 -8.47
C LEU A 87 -0.76 -7.98 -9.19
N LEU A 88 -0.73 -6.69 -9.51
CA LEU A 88 -1.73 -6.05 -10.36
C LEU A 88 -1.80 -6.68 -11.74
N SER A 89 -0.64 -6.95 -12.37
CA SER A 89 -0.59 -7.57 -13.70
C SER A 89 -1.14 -9.00 -13.76
N GLN A 90 -1.36 -9.65 -12.62
CA GLN A 90 -1.97 -10.98 -12.52
C GLN A 90 -3.50 -10.92 -12.39
N LEU A 91 -4.08 -9.73 -12.18
CA LEU A 91 -5.52 -9.58 -12.06
C LEU A 91 -6.18 -9.62 -13.45
N PRO A 92 -7.23 -10.44 -13.65
CA PRO A 92 -7.98 -10.46 -14.90
C PRO A 92 -8.99 -9.30 -15.00
N GLY A 93 -9.06 -8.42 -14.00
CA GLY A 93 -9.94 -7.26 -14.01
C GLY A 93 -9.48 -6.20 -15.00
N ALA A 94 -10.44 -5.42 -15.51
CA ALA A 94 -10.18 -4.32 -16.41
C ALA A 94 -9.18 -3.33 -15.78
N GLU A 95 -8.12 -3.01 -16.52
CA GLU A 95 -7.14 -1.99 -16.15
C GLU A 95 -7.71 -0.61 -16.45
N CYS A 96 -7.46 0.33 -15.54
CA CYS A 96 -7.72 1.75 -15.75
C CYS A 96 -6.46 2.53 -15.38
N SER A 97 -6.10 3.47 -16.26
CA SER A 97 -5.06 4.46 -16.00
C SER A 97 -5.71 5.80 -15.71
N TYR A 98 -5.44 6.35 -14.53
CA TYR A 98 -5.71 7.74 -14.24
C TYR A 98 -4.43 8.55 -14.43
N ARG A 99 -4.57 9.73 -15.03
CA ARG A 99 -3.49 10.71 -15.16
C ARG A 99 -3.86 11.94 -14.34
N SER A 100 -2.92 12.48 -13.57
CA SER A 100 -3.17 13.74 -12.86
C SER A 100 -3.38 14.87 -13.87
N VAL A 101 -4.27 15.80 -13.54
CA VAL A 101 -4.47 17.01 -14.33
C VAL A 101 -3.68 18.11 -13.63
N ASP A 102 -2.35 18.02 -13.75
CA ASP A 102 -1.42 18.89 -13.04
C ASP A 102 -1.53 20.34 -13.57
N SER A 103 -2.58 21.01 -13.13
CA SER A 103 -2.97 22.35 -13.51
C SER A 103 -3.24 23.16 -12.25
N VAL A 104 -2.84 24.42 -12.32
CA VAL A 104 -3.08 25.38 -11.26
C VAL A 104 -4.40 26.09 -11.60
N PRO A 105 -5.42 26.03 -10.73
CA PRO A 105 -6.70 26.69 -11.01
C PRO A 105 -6.59 28.22 -10.92
N ASP A 106 -5.59 28.73 -10.22
CA ASP A 106 -5.25 30.15 -10.18
C ASP A 106 -4.50 30.58 -11.46
N GLN A 107 -5.08 31.50 -12.22
CA GLN A 107 -4.54 31.93 -13.52
C GLN A 107 -3.22 32.71 -13.41
N GLU A 108 -3.01 33.45 -12.32
CA GLU A 108 -1.78 34.21 -12.11
C GLU A 108 -0.63 33.25 -11.80
N GLN A 109 -0.88 32.25 -10.95
CA GLN A 109 0.09 31.20 -10.64
C GLN A 109 0.32 30.27 -11.83
N ALA A 110 -0.70 29.95 -12.62
CA ALA A 110 -0.57 29.09 -13.81
C ALA A 110 0.42 29.63 -14.85
N MET A 111 0.65 30.95 -14.91
CA MET A 111 1.68 31.53 -15.78
C MET A 111 3.11 31.20 -15.32
N TYR A 112 3.33 31.03 -14.01
CA TYR A 112 4.65 30.75 -13.44
C TYR A 112 4.96 29.25 -13.38
N TYR A 113 3.93 28.40 -13.41
CA TYR A 113 4.05 26.95 -13.25
C TYR A 113 3.44 26.22 -14.46
N PRO A 114 4.22 26.06 -15.55
CA PRO A 114 3.76 25.33 -16.74
C PRO A 114 3.53 23.85 -16.42
N VAL A 115 2.67 23.19 -17.20
CA VAL A 115 2.27 21.80 -16.98
C VAL A 115 3.47 20.84 -17.04
N GLU A 116 4.48 21.13 -17.86
CA GLU A 116 5.72 20.33 -17.94
C GLU A 116 6.50 20.38 -16.63
N PHE A 117 6.53 21.55 -15.98
CA PHE A 117 7.13 21.71 -14.67
C PHE A 117 6.34 20.91 -13.63
N LEU A 118 5.01 21.03 -13.62
CA LEU A 118 4.16 20.31 -12.67
C LEU A 118 4.24 18.79 -12.83
N ASN A 119 4.27 18.29 -14.07
CA ASN A 119 4.47 16.88 -14.38
C ASN A 119 5.87 16.36 -13.98
N SER A 120 6.87 17.25 -13.88
CA SER A 120 8.21 16.90 -13.39
C SER A 120 8.28 16.76 -11.87
N LEU A 121 7.29 17.29 -11.15
CA LEU A 121 7.23 17.16 -9.71
C LEU A 121 6.91 15.71 -9.36
N GLN A 122 7.85 15.05 -8.68
CA GLN A 122 7.61 13.81 -7.94
C GLN A 122 7.75 14.09 -6.45
N PRO A 123 6.84 14.85 -5.82
CA PRO A 123 6.93 15.06 -4.39
C PRO A 123 6.69 13.72 -3.69
N LEU A 124 7.53 13.39 -2.71
CA LEU A 124 7.53 12.10 -1.97
C LEU A 124 6.16 11.69 -1.38
N GLU A 125 5.21 12.62 -1.32
CA GLU A 125 3.89 12.43 -0.71
C GLU A 125 2.76 12.32 -1.73
N PHE A 126 3.06 12.29 -3.04
CA PHE A 126 2.06 12.30 -4.10
C PHE A 126 2.07 11.01 -4.91
N PRO A 127 0.89 10.54 -5.35
CA PRO A 127 0.83 9.40 -6.25
C PRO A 127 1.59 9.76 -7.53
N PRO A 128 2.11 8.75 -8.23
CA PRO A 128 2.69 8.97 -9.54
C PRO A 128 1.71 9.72 -10.45
N HIS A 129 2.26 10.55 -11.36
CA HIS A 129 1.50 11.28 -12.40
C HIS A 129 0.53 10.38 -13.18
N ILE A 130 0.80 9.07 -13.21
CA ILE A 130 -0.07 8.04 -13.74
C ILE A 130 -0.31 6.97 -12.67
N LEU A 131 -1.57 6.77 -12.29
CA LEU A 131 -2.00 5.66 -11.43
C LEU A 131 -2.65 4.59 -12.30
N ILE A 132 -2.05 3.40 -12.33
CA ILE A 132 -2.60 2.22 -13.02
C ILE A 132 -3.17 1.26 -11.98
N ILE A 133 -4.46 0.95 -12.08
CA ILE A 133 -5.18 0.05 -11.17
C ILE A 133 -6.19 -0.80 -11.92
N ASN A 134 -6.44 -2.02 -11.42
CA ASN A 134 -7.40 -2.95 -12.02
C ASN A 134 -8.67 -3.04 -11.19
N ALA A 135 -9.80 -3.33 -11.84
CA ALA A 135 -11.01 -3.75 -11.15
C ALA A 135 -10.73 -4.99 -10.28
N GLY A 136 -11.14 -4.93 -9.02
CA GLY A 136 -10.88 -5.94 -8.00
C GLY A 136 -9.52 -5.83 -7.31
N ALA A 137 -8.69 -4.84 -7.66
CA ALA A 137 -7.45 -4.58 -6.95
C ALA A 137 -7.72 -3.97 -5.56
N PRO A 138 -7.00 -4.41 -4.52
CA PRO A 138 -7.00 -3.74 -3.23
C PRO A 138 -6.14 -2.46 -3.31
N ILE A 139 -6.70 -1.36 -2.84
CA ILE A 139 -6.05 -0.04 -2.75
C ILE A 139 -6.08 0.45 -1.30
N MET A 140 -5.20 1.37 -0.95
CA MET A 140 -5.15 2.01 0.36
C MET A 140 -5.25 3.52 0.22
N LEU A 141 -6.05 4.13 1.09
CA LEU A 141 -6.11 5.58 1.23
C LEU A 141 -4.86 6.09 1.94
N VAL A 142 -4.10 6.95 1.27
CA VAL A 142 -2.90 7.59 1.85
C VAL A 142 -3.28 8.89 2.56
N ARG A 143 -4.38 9.54 2.16
CA ARG A 143 -4.91 10.76 2.78
C ARG A 143 -6.40 10.60 3.14
N LYS A 144 -6.86 11.44 4.05
CA LYS A 144 -8.22 11.46 4.56
C LYS A 144 -9.11 12.19 3.55
N LEU A 145 -10.23 11.57 3.16
CA LEU A 145 -11.16 12.13 2.17
C LEU A 145 -12.48 12.58 2.79
N ASP A 146 -13.11 11.76 3.63
CA ASP A 146 -14.41 12.05 4.23
C ASP A 146 -14.54 11.49 5.65
N GLY A 147 -14.74 12.39 6.61
CA GLY A 147 -15.11 12.07 7.99
C GLY A 147 -14.19 11.03 8.68
N PRO A 148 -14.66 10.35 9.73
CA PRO A 148 -13.91 9.29 10.41
C PRO A 148 -13.84 7.98 9.60
N ARG A 149 -14.58 7.87 8.48
CA ARG A 149 -14.76 6.61 7.71
C ARG A 149 -13.65 6.39 6.68
N LEU A 150 -13.34 7.42 5.88
CA LEU A 150 -12.31 7.38 4.84
C LEU A 150 -11.04 8.05 5.33
N CYS A 151 -10.37 7.39 6.27
CA CYS A 151 -9.13 7.84 6.89
C CYS A 151 -7.89 7.14 6.31
N ASN A 152 -6.72 7.70 6.59
CA ASN A 152 -5.43 7.15 6.17
C ASN A 152 -5.29 5.69 6.61
N GLY A 153 -4.75 4.87 5.72
CA GLY A 153 -4.56 3.44 5.93
C GLY A 153 -5.78 2.60 5.59
N ARG A 154 -6.98 3.17 5.36
CA ARG A 154 -8.16 2.35 5.03
C ARG A 154 -7.94 1.59 3.72
N ARG A 155 -8.11 0.26 3.76
CA ARG A 155 -8.05 -0.61 2.58
C ARG A 155 -9.41 -0.69 1.90
N LEU A 156 -9.43 -0.61 0.58
CA LEU A 156 -10.62 -0.67 -0.27
C LEU A 156 -10.37 -1.66 -1.43
N VAL A 157 -11.41 -2.26 -2.02
CA VAL A 157 -11.32 -2.96 -3.32
C VAL A 157 -11.93 -2.08 -4.39
N VAL A 158 -11.25 -1.90 -5.52
CA VAL A 158 -11.80 -1.25 -6.71
C VAL A 158 -12.94 -2.09 -7.28
N LYS A 159 -14.12 -1.51 -7.48
CA LYS A 159 -15.24 -2.19 -8.15
C LYS A 159 -15.30 -1.87 -9.63
N THR A 160 -15.35 -0.58 -9.94
CA THR A 160 -15.45 -0.10 -11.31
C THR A 160 -14.96 1.35 -11.40
N PHE A 161 -14.76 1.77 -12.63
CA PHE A 161 -14.30 3.10 -12.99
C PHE A 161 -15.45 3.83 -13.70
N ILE A 162 -15.85 4.96 -13.14
CA ILE A 162 -16.81 5.89 -13.74
C ILE A 162 -16.03 7.18 -14.04
N SER A 163 -16.42 7.94 -15.07
CA SER A 163 -15.73 9.18 -15.43
C SER A 163 -15.42 10.04 -14.21
N HIS A 164 -14.14 10.23 -13.91
CA HIS A 164 -13.61 10.98 -12.77
C HIS A 164 -14.04 10.50 -11.36
N VAL A 165 -14.63 9.31 -11.23
CA VAL A 165 -15.03 8.72 -9.95
C VAL A 165 -14.67 7.24 -9.91
N LEU A 166 -13.95 6.85 -8.86
CA LEU A 166 -13.67 5.47 -8.52
C LEU A 166 -14.76 4.93 -7.60
N GLU A 167 -15.46 3.88 -8.02
CA GLU A 167 -16.29 3.09 -7.10
C GLU A 167 -15.41 2.03 -6.43
N ALA A 168 -15.39 2.04 -5.10
CA ALA A 168 -14.66 1.06 -4.31
C ALA A 168 -15.52 0.54 -3.15
N ALA A 169 -15.14 -0.58 -2.55
CA ALA A 169 -15.77 -1.10 -1.35
C ALA A 169 -14.77 -1.19 -0.20
N MET A 170 -15.18 -0.76 1.00
CA MET A 170 -14.32 -0.82 2.18
C MET A 170 -14.01 -2.26 2.56
N ILE A 171 -12.73 -2.56 2.74
CA ILE A 171 -12.27 -3.88 3.16
C ILE A 171 -12.06 -3.90 4.68
N ALA A 172 -12.97 -4.48 5.44
CA ALA A 172 -12.82 -4.64 6.89
C ALA A 172 -13.28 -6.03 7.35
N SER A 173 -12.56 -6.62 8.30
CA SER A 173 -12.90 -7.93 8.86
C SER A 173 -14.20 -7.94 9.66
N ASN A 174 -14.68 -6.77 10.09
CA ASN A 174 -15.77 -6.62 11.07
C ASN A 174 -16.87 -5.63 10.66
N MET A 175 -16.83 -5.05 9.45
CA MET A 175 -17.87 -4.15 8.96
C MET A 175 -18.49 -4.69 7.67
N MET A 176 -19.75 -4.31 7.44
CA MET A 176 -20.41 -4.56 6.17
C MET A 176 -19.63 -3.84 5.05
N TRP A 177 -19.39 -4.52 3.92
CA TRP A 177 -18.63 -4.00 2.80
C TRP A 177 -19.42 -2.89 2.09
N GLU A 178 -19.34 -1.67 2.63
CA GLU A 178 -20.03 -0.50 2.07
C GLU A 178 -19.29 0.03 0.84
N ASN A 179 -20.06 0.44 -0.16
CA ASN A 179 -19.53 1.11 -1.34
C ASN A 179 -19.22 2.56 -1.02
N VAL A 180 -18.13 3.05 -1.59
CA VAL A 180 -17.67 4.43 -1.49
C VAL A 180 -17.31 4.91 -2.88
N PHE A 181 -17.62 6.17 -3.15
CA PHE A 181 -17.30 6.84 -4.41
C PHE A 181 -16.22 7.87 -4.13
N ILE A 182 -15.06 7.69 -4.77
CA ILE A 182 -13.89 8.54 -4.56
C ILE A 182 -13.66 9.32 -5.84
N PRO A 183 -13.72 10.66 -5.83
CA PRO A 183 -13.32 11.47 -6.98
C PRO A 183 -11.92 11.06 -7.43
N SER A 184 -11.65 10.91 -8.73
CA SER A 184 -10.32 10.49 -9.19
C SER A 184 -9.31 11.63 -9.17
N ILE A 185 -9.79 12.87 -9.22
CA ILE A 185 -9.00 14.11 -9.19
C ILE A 185 -9.47 14.93 -7.99
N ASP A 186 -8.53 15.52 -7.26
CA ASP A 186 -8.80 16.39 -6.12
C ASP A 186 -7.80 17.56 -6.06
N LEU A 187 -8.20 18.64 -5.37
CA LEU A 187 -7.34 19.80 -5.17
C LEU A 187 -6.29 19.49 -4.10
N CYS A 188 -5.03 19.64 -4.45
CA CYS A 188 -3.89 19.30 -3.62
C CYS A 188 -2.96 20.49 -3.46
N ASN A 189 -2.48 20.74 -2.24
CA ASN A 189 -1.50 21.79 -2.01
C ASN A 189 -0.09 21.20 -2.10
N ILE A 190 0.71 21.67 -3.04
CA ILE A 190 2.15 21.44 -3.07
C ILE A 190 2.86 22.67 -2.50
N TYR A 191 3.94 22.46 -1.75
CA TYR A 191 4.75 23.55 -1.23
C TYR A 191 6.05 23.64 -2.02
N GLN A 192 6.29 24.77 -2.66
CA GLN A 192 7.53 25.08 -3.35
C GLN A 192 8.05 26.43 -2.87
N GLN A 193 9.31 26.49 -2.43
CA GLN A 193 9.96 27.74 -1.98
C GLN A 193 9.08 28.54 -1.00
N ASP A 194 8.50 27.86 0.00
CA ASP A 194 7.57 28.43 1.00
C ASP A 194 6.25 29.01 0.46
N GLN A 195 5.93 28.79 -0.82
CA GLN A 195 4.63 29.09 -1.41
C GLN A 195 3.77 27.83 -1.56
N ALA A 196 2.50 27.93 -1.20
CA ALA A 196 1.51 26.89 -1.45
C ALA A 196 0.92 27.06 -2.86
N LEU A 197 1.07 26.04 -3.69
CA LEU A 197 0.46 25.95 -5.01
C LEU A 197 -0.68 24.92 -4.94
N ASN A 198 -1.88 25.35 -5.33
CA ASN A 198 -3.02 24.45 -5.43
C ASN A 198 -2.99 23.79 -6.81
N VAL A 199 -2.97 22.46 -6.86
CA VAL A 199 -2.89 21.67 -8.09
C VAL A 199 -4.00 20.62 -8.10
N LEU A 200 -4.64 20.41 -9.25
CA LEU A 200 -5.60 19.31 -9.41
C LEU A 200 -4.88 17.97 -9.62
N GLY A 201 -4.64 17.23 -8.54
CA GLY A 201 -3.90 15.96 -8.56
C GLY A 201 -4.80 14.74 -8.56
N LEU A 202 -4.24 13.55 -8.83
CA LEU A 202 -4.96 12.31 -8.55
C LEU A 202 -5.19 12.12 -7.07
N ASN A 203 -6.34 11.53 -6.72
CA ASN A 203 -6.60 11.18 -5.34
C ASN A 203 -5.58 10.14 -4.83
N PHE A 204 -5.17 10.28 -3.57
CA PHE A 204 -4.02 9.60 -2.97
C PHE A 204 -4.32 8.13 -2.64
N LEU A 205 -4.45 7.34 -3.70
CA LEU A 205 -4.70 5.91 -3.67
C LEU A 205 -3.45 5.19 -4.17
N GLN A 206 -3.06 4.16 -3.44
CA GLN A 206 -1.96 3.28 -3.85
C GLN A 206 -2.44 1.82 -3.84
N PRO A 207 -2.01 1.00 -4.81
CA PRO A 207 -2.19 -0.44 -4.73
C PRO A 207 -1.63 -0.98 -3.42
N CYS A 208 -2.33 -1.93 -2.80
CA CYS A 208 -2.11 -2.26 -1.40
C CYS A 208 -1.95 -3.77 -1.14
N PHE A 209 -1.41 -4.49 -2.12
CA PHE A 209 -1.01 -5.89 -1.93
C PHE A 209 0.19 -6.01 -0.99
N SER A 210 1.09 -5.02 -1.03
CA SER A 210 2.26 -4.90 -0.18
C SER A 210 2.43 -3.49 0.40
N HIS A 211 3.10 -3.37 1.54
CA HIS A 211 3.36 -2.09 2.24
C HIS A 211 4.73 -2.04 2.91
N GLY A 212 5.29 -0.83 3.03
CA GLY A 212 6.59 -0.55 3.66
C GLY A 212 6.57 -0.55 5.20
N HIS A 213 7.73 -0.33 5.82
CA HIS A 213 7.92 -0.41 7.28
C HIS A 213 7.57 0.87 8.08
N ALA A 214 7.31 2.00 7.44
CA ALA A 214 6.87 3.27 8.05
C ALA A 214 5.86 3.97 7.12
N LYS A 215 4.74 4.57 7.54
CA LYS A 215 4.50 5.44 8.69
C LYS A 215 3.48 4.84 9.68
N LYS A 216 3.74 5.09 10.98
CA LYS A 216 2.84 4.79 12.11
C LYS A 216 1.41 5.22 11.79
N ASN A 217 0.48 4.28 11.77
CA ASN A 217 -0.78 4.33 12.51
C ASN A 217 -1.43 2.94 12.48
N THR A 218 -1.89 2.53 13.66
CA THR A 218 -2.58 1.29 14.01
C THR A 218 -3.23 0.54 12.85
N GLN A 219 -2.61 -0.55 12.41
CA GLN A 219 -3.29 -1.64 11.72
C GLN A 219 -2.98 -2.97 12.39
N THR A 220 -4.03 -3.61 12.88
CA THR A 220 -4.02 -4.99 13.36
C THR A 220 -3.86 -5.89 12.14
N THR A 221 -2.66 -6.44 11.95
CA THR A 221 -2.39 -7.42 10.89
C THR A 221 -2.55 -8.84 11.41
N PHE A 222 -3.43 -9.60 10.77
CA PHE A 222 -3.35 -11.06 10.74
C PHE A 222 -2.65 -11.48 9.45
N ASN A 223 -1.71 -12.43 9.53
CA ASN A 223 -0.93 -13.02 8.44
C ASN A 223 -0.06 -12.03 7.61
N THR A 224 1.06 -11.62 8.20
CA THR A 224 2.12 -10.86 7.49
C THR A 224 3.33 -11.73 7.19
N SER A 225 3.83 -11.67 5.96
CA SER A 225 5.11 -12.26 5.55
C SER A 225 6.12 -11.14 5.25
N LEU A 226 7.35 -11.30 5.72
CA LEU A 226 8.45 -10.32 5.60
C LEU A 226 9.40 -10.74 4.47
N LEU A 227 9.90 -9.76 3.70
CA LEU A 227 10.98 -9.97 2.73
C LEU A 227 12.37 -9.78 3.37
N PRO A 228 13.37 -10.62 3.02
CA PRO A 228 14.75 -10.39 3.42
C PRO A 228 15.39 -9.24 2.62
N SER A 229 16.21 -8.44 3.30
CA SER A 229 17.04 -7.40 2.68
C SER A 229 18.31 -8.02 2.10
N HIS A 230 18.52 -7.88 0.80
CA HIS A 230 19.84 -8.06 0.19
C HIS A 230 20.43 -6.67 -0.08
N ASN A 231 21.55 -6.35 0.57
CA ASN A 231 22.48 -5.33 0.08
C ASN A 231 23.76 -6.04 -0.37
N PRO A 232 24.41 -5.57 -1.46
CA PRO A 232 25.71 -6.06 -1.90
C PRO A 232 26.83 -5.74 -0.91
#